data_AF-A0A2M9T0K4-F1
#
_entry.id   AF-A0A2M9T0K4-F1
#
_cell.length_a   1.000
_cell.length_b   1.000
_cell.length_c   1.000
_cell.angle_alpha   90.00
_cell.angle_beta   90.00
_cell.angle_gamma   90.00
#
_symmetry.space_group_name_H-M   'P 1'
#
loop_
_entity.id
_entity.type
_entity.pdbx_description
1 polymer ?
#
loop_
_entity_poly.entity_id
_entity_poly.type
_entity_poly.pdbx_seq_one_letter_code
_entity_poly.pdbx_strand_id
1 'polypeptide(L)' 'IVEIRTHESWPNVRDECERLMLGHFSSKNGDLYQRTELTAKQAQLFTALGLEPPPKILGIHPRA' A
#
# COMPACT_ATOMS: atom_id res chain seq x y z
N ILE A 1 0.40 7.87 19.17
CA ILE A 1 -0.67 8.36 18.26
C ILE A 1 -1.27 7.22 17.47
N VAL A 2 -0.46 6.44 16.73
CA VAL A 2 -0.95 5.28 15.96
C VAL A 2 -1.69 4.30 16.85
N GLU A 3 -1.04 3.79 17.90
CA GLU A 3 -1.62 2.76 18.78
C GLU A 3 -2.94 3.19 19.44
N ILE A 4 -3.06 4.47 19.77
CA ILE A 4 -4.27 5.05 20.37
C ILE A 4 -5.41 5.11 19.33
N ARG A 5 -5.10 5.53 18.10
CA ARG A 5 -6.11 5.70 17.03
C ARG A 5 -6.55 4.38 16.42
N THR A 6 -5.65 3.40 16.34
CA THR A 6 -5.90 2.11 15.71
C THR A 6 -6.24 1.00 16.70
N HIS A 7 -6.05 1.24 18.01
CA HIS A 7 -6.20 0.23 19.08
C HIS A 7 -5.35 -1.03 18.84
N GLU A 8 -4.22 -0.88 18.16
CA GLU A 8 -3.28 -1.94 17.79
C GLU A 8 -1.88 -1.55 18.27
N SER A 9 -1.02 -2.54 18.54
CA SER A 9 0.38 -2.25 18.87
C SER A 9 1.11 -1.70 17.64
N TRP A 10 2.13 -0.87 17.84
CA TRP A 10 2.92 -0.35 16.74
C TRP A 10 3.56 -1.46 15.88
N PRO A 11 4.13 -2.54 16.46
CA PRO A 11 4.61 -3.68 15.69
C PRO A 11 3.55 -4.27 14.77
N ASN A 12 2.31 -4.49 15.25
CA ASN A 12 1.24 -5.04 14.42
C ASN A 12 0.88 -4.12 13.26
N VAL A 13 0.73 -2.81 13.52
CA VAL A 13 0.40 -1.84 12.46
C VAL A 13 1.51 -1.80 11.41
N ARG A 14 2.77 -1.78 11.86
CA ARG A 14 3.94 -1.82 10.99
C ARG A 14 3.94 -3.08 10.12
N ASP A 15 3.77 -4.25 10.72
CA ASP A 15 3.77 -5.53 10.00
C ASP A 15 2.67 -5.59 8.93
N GLU A 16 1.48 -5.05 9.22
CA GLU A 16 0.41 -4.95 8.23
C GLU A 16 0.75 -4.00 7.08
N CYS A 17 1.38 -2.85 7.38
CA CYS A 17 1.83 -1.91 6.35
C CYS A 17 2.95 -2.50 5.50
N GLU A 18 3.89 -3.24 6.08
CA GLU A 18 5.01 -3.85 5.35
C GLU A 18 4.56 -4.96 4.37
N ARG A 19 3.38 -5.55 4.59
CA ARG A 19 2.75 -6.50 3.64
C ARG A 19 2.21 -5.83 2.38
N LEU A 20 2.08 -4.50 2.36
CA LEU A 20 1.69 -3.78 1.15
C LEU A 20 2.90 -3.65 0.22
N MET A 21 2.97 -4.52 -0.79
CA MET A 21 4.14 -4.62 -1.68
C MET A 21 3.93 -3.84 -2.98
N LEU A 22 5.01 -3.33 -3.56
CA LEU A 22 5.02 -2.79 -4.92
C LEU A 22 5.41 -3.89 -5.91
N GLY A 23 4.50 -4.24 -6.81
CA GLY A 23 4.77 -5.12 -7.94
C GLY A 23 5.33 -4.32 -9.13
N HIS A 24 6.34 -4.90 -9.78
CA HIS A 24 6.86 -4.44 -11.06
C HIS A 24 6.49 -5.46 -12.15
N PHE A 25 5.73 -5.01 -13.13
CA PHE A 25 5.27 -5.82 -14.26
C PHE A 25 5.91 -5.29 -15.53
N SER A 26 6.76 -6.10 -16.16
CA SER A 26 7.44 -5.75 -17.40
C SER A 26 6.83 -6.48 -18.59
N SER A 27 6.70 -5.76 -19.71
CA SER A 27 6.22 -6.31 -20.98
C SER A 27 6.98 -5.71 -22.16
N LYS A 28 6.72 -6.21 -23.37
CA LYS A 28 7.25 -5.60 -24.60
C LYS A 28 6.81 -4.14 -24.79
N ASN A 29 5.68 -3.74 -24.21
CA ASN A 29 5.11 -2.41 -24.35
C ASN A 29 5.62 -1.42 -23.28
N GLY A 30 6.37 -1.89 -22.29
CA GLY A 30 6.83 -1.07 -21.16
C GLY A 30 6.61 -1.72 -19.80
N ASP A 31 6.78 -0.90 -18.76
CA ASP A 31 6.78 -1.28 -17.35
C ASP A 31 5.61 -0.64 -16.59
N LEU A 32 4.96 -1.42 -15.72
CA LEU A 32 3.90 -0.98 -14.82
C LEU A 32 4.35 -1.24 -13.37
N TYR A 33 4.21 -0.21 -12.53
CA TYR A 33 4.45 -0.29 -11.09
C TYR A 33 3.12 -0.17 -10.36
N GLN A 34 2.66 -1.26 -9.75
CA GLN A 34 1.36 -1.32 -9.09
C GLN A 34 1.52 -1.98 -7.72
N ARG A 35 0.93 -1.40 -6.67
CA ARG A 35 0.89 -2.06 -5.36
C ARG A 35 -0.08 -3.25 -5.35
N THR A 36 0.09 -4.13 -4.37
CA THR A 36 -0.91 -5.16 -4.04
C THR A 36 -2.24 -4.52 -3.61
N GLU A 37 -3.33 -5.28 -3.71
CA GLU A 37 -4.63 -4.83 -3.20
C GLU A 37 -4.58 -4.65 -1.69
N LEU A 38 -5.29 -3.64 -1.18
CA LEU A 38 -5.37 -3.43 0.26
C LEU A 38 -6.21 -4.52 0.89
N THR A 39 -5.75 -5.06 2.01
CA THR A 39 -6.60 -5.85 2.89
C THR A 39 -7.61 -4.95 3.60
N ALA A 40 -8.71 -5.53 4.08
CA ALA A 40 -9.68 -4.80 4.90
C ALA A 40 -9.02 -4.15 6.13
N LYS A 41 -8.07 -4.86 6.75
CA LYS A 41 -7.30 -4.37 7.89
C LYS A 41 -6.43 -3.16 7.53
N GLN A 42 -5.71 -3.20 6.42
CA GLN A 42 -4.92 -2.06 5.96
C GLN A 42 -5.80 -0.84 5.65
N ALA A 43 -6.95 -1.04 4.99
CA ALA A 43 -7.90 0.03 4.72
C ALA A 43 -8.45 0.69 6.00
N GLN A 44 -8.76 -0.13 7.02
CA GLN A 44 -9.18 0.35 8.34
C GLN A 44 -8.07 1.15 9.03
N LEU A 45 -6.82 0.70 8.97
CA LEU A 45 -5.67 1.42 9.55
C LEU A 45 -5.49 2.81 8.92
N PHE A 46 -5.52 2.91 7.59
CA PHE A 46 -5.44 4.19 6.90
C PHE A 46 -6.60 5.12 7.29
N THR A 47 -7.82 4.58 7.36
CA THR A 47 -9.03 5.33 7.76
C THR A 47 -8.92 5.86 9.20
N ALA A 48 -8.52 5.00 10.15
CA ALA A 48 -8.37 5.37 11.56
C ALA A 48 -7.29 6.44 11.78
N LEU A 49 -6.26 6.44 10.93
CA LEU A 49 -5.21 7.45 10.95
C LEU A 49 -5.60 8.75 10.22
N GLY A 50 -6.68 8.74 9.43
CA GLY A 50 -7.08 9.86 8.57
C GLY A 50 -6.13 10.07 7.40
N LEU A 51 -5.54 8.98 6.90
CA LEU A 51 -4.57 8.99 5.80
C LEU A 51 -5.21 8.42 4.54
N GLU A 52 -4.90 9.03 3.40
CA GLU A 52 -5.21 8.40 2.13
C GLU A 52 -4.28 7.20 1.91
N PRO A 53 -4.82 6.06 1.42
CA PRO A 53 -3.97 4.93 1.08
C PRO A 53 -3.03 5.28 -0.08
N PRO A 54 -1.88 4.61 -0.19
CA PRO A 54 -0.98 4.79 -1.33
C PRO A 54 -1.72 4.55 -2.66
N PRO A 55 -1.35 5.29 -3.73
CA PRO A 55 -1.97 5.12 -5.04
C PRO A 55 -1.80 3.68 -5.53
N LYS A 56 -2.83 3.17 -6.22
CA LYS A 56 -2.80 1.80 -6.75
C LYS A 56 -1.70 1.62 -7.79
N ILE A 57 -1.63 2.55 -8.74
CA ILE A 57 -0.63 2.59 -9.79
C ILE A 57 0.33 3.73 -9.44
N LEU A 58 1.61 3.38 -9.27
CA LEU A 58 2.67 4.34 -8.97
C LEU A 58 3.27 4.93 -10.25
N GLY A 59 3.33 4.14 -11.33
CA GLY A 59 3.91 4.57 -12.59
C GLY A 59 3.63 3.62 -13.73
N ILE A 60 3.57 4.19 -14.93
CA ILE A 60 3.52 3.48 -16.21
C ILE A 60 4.61 4.07 -17.09
N HIS A 61 5.52 3.23 -17.55
CA HIS A 61 6.68 3.63 -18.36
C HIS A 61 6.63 2.89 -19.70
N PRO A 62 6.08 3.51 -20.76
CA PRO A 62 6.02 2.92 -22.08
C PRO A 62 7.42 2.68 -22.66
N ARG A 63 7.56 1.61 -23.45
CA ARG A 63 8.75 1.38 -24.26
C ARG A 63 8.57 2.01 -25.65
N ALA A 64 9.63 2.70 -26.12
CA ALA A 64 9.67 3.35 -27.42
C ALA A 64 9.67 2.34 -28.58
#